data_AF-A0A5B9DZT9-F1
#
_entry.id   AF-A0A5B9DZT9-F1
#
_cell.length_a   1.000
_cell.length_b   1.000
_cell.length_c   1.000
_cell.angle_alpha   90.00
_cell.angle_beta   90.00
_cell.angle_gamma   90.00
#
_symmetry.space_group_name_H-M   'P 1'
#
loop_
_entity.id
_entity.type
_entity.pdbx_description
1 polymer ?
#
loop_
_entity_poly.entity_id
_entity_poly.type
_entity_poly.pdbx_seq_one_letter_code
_entity_poly.pdbx_strand_id
1 'polypeptide(L)'
;MRSFIFCSMFLALASTASCATDAPRQHADDQAKCAGYGYQPGTDKFANCMMKLDSRRQDHADAQLQSDADMKALSIRRNGNTKFPVCSAGMMDANLDTTNNAWYGPNCREK
;
A
#
# COMPACT_ATOMS: atom_id res chain seq x y z
N MET A 1 18.83 -46.16 10.53
CA MET A 1 17.65 -45.28 10.60
C MET A 1 17.86 -44.15 11.63
N ARG A 2 19.00 -43.45 11.60
CA ARG A 2 19.33 -42.35 12.53
C ARG A 2 19.91 -41.10 11.85
N SER A 3 20.33 -41.22 10.58
CA SER A 3 20.93 -40.10 9.83
C SER A 3 19.95 -39.22 9.05
N PHE A 4 18.71 -39.66 8.83
CA PHE A 4 17.71 -38.87 8.09
C PHE A 4 17.01 -37.80 8.93
N ILE A 5 17.10 -37.88 10.26
CA ILE A 5 16.44 -36.93 11.20
C ILE A 5 17.26 -35.63 11.33
N PHE A 6 18.58 -35.70 11.13
CA PHE A 6 19.44 -34.51 11.23
C PHE A 6 19.34 -33.57 10.02
N CYS A 7 18.88 -34.06 8.86
CA CYS A 7 18.80 -33.25 7.65
C CYS A 7 17.51 -32.40 7.58
N SER A 8 16.45 -32.81 8.28
CA SER A 8 15.16 -32.09 8.27
C SER A 8 15.12 -30.89 9.22
N MET A 9 16.00 -30.82 10.22
CA MET A 9 15.99 -29.74 11.22
C MET A 9 16.73 -28.47 10.75
N PHE A 10 17.61 -28.57 9.76
CA PHE A 10 18.36 -27.42 9.22
C PHE A 10 17.58 -26.60 8.17
N LEU A 11 16.50 -27.15 7.61
CA LEU A 11 15.72 -26.48 6.56
C LEU A 11 14.59 -25.58 7.10
N ALA A 12 14.36 -25.55 8.41
CA ALA A 12 13.24 -24.85 9.03
C ALA A 12 13.54 -23.42 9.50
N LEU A 13 14.78 -22.94 9.40
CA LEU A 13 15.16 -21.61 9.92
C LEU A 13 15.33 -20.51 8.86
N ALA A 14 15.12 -20.79 7.57
CA ALA A 14 15.46 -19.86 6.48
C ALA A 14 14.32 -18.96 5.98
N SER A 15 13.19 -18.85 6.71
CA SER A 15 12.00 -18.12 6.25
C SER A 15 11.51 -17.09 7.25
N THR A 16 12.37 -16.15 7.67
CA THR A 16 11.95 -14.94 8.39
C THR A 16 12.71 -13.69 7.90
N ALA A 17 12.39 -13.22 6.70
CA ALA A 17 12.77 -11.87 6.27
C ALA A 17 11.75 -11.31 5.26
N SER A 18 10.56 -10.98 5.74
CA SER A 18 9.62 -10.14 4.99
C SER A 18 9.09 -9.05 5.92
N CYS A 19 10.00 -8.15 6.34
CA CYS A 19 9.66 -6.91 7.01
C CYS A 19 10.10 -5.75 6.11
N ALA A 20 9.13 -5.13 5.42
CA ALA A 20 9.15 -3.78 4.86
C ALA A 20 10.54 -3.22 4.42
N THR A 21 11.02 -3.62 3.25
CA THR A 21 12.32 -3.17 2.72
C THR A 21 12.20 -2.11 1.61
N ASP A 22 11.11 -1.34 1.56
CA ASP A 22 10.94 -0.30 0.52
C ASP A 22 11.57 1.04 0.89
N ALA A 23 11.67 1.37 2.18
CA ALA A 23 12.24 2.64 2.65
C ALA A 23 13.68 2.92 2.12
N PRO A 24 14.65 1.99 2.20
CA PRO A 24 15.99 2.25 1.68
C PRO A 24 16.01 2.41 0.15
N ARG A 25 15.12 1.71 -0.56
CA ARG A 25 15.01 1.81 -2.02
C ARG A 25 14.42 3.16 -2.44
N GLN A 26 13.31 3.56 -1.83
CA GLN A 26 12.66 4.83 -2.10
C GLN A 26 13.59 6.02 -1.83
N HIS A 27 14.36 5.95 -0.74
CA HIS A 27 15.33 6.99 -0.41
C HIS A 27 16.45 7.07 -1.46
N ALA A 28 16.96 5.94 -1.95
CA ALA A 28 17.94 5.92 -3.04
C ALA A 28 17.38 6.47 -4.36
N ASP A 29 16.12 6.13 -4.69
CA ASP A 29 15.43 6.63 -5.88
C ASP A 29 15.24 8.16 -5.81
N ASP A 30 14.89 8.69 -4.64
CA ASP A 30 14.78 10.14 -4.43
C ASP A 30 16.12 10.86 -4.51
N GLN A 31 17.17 10.26 -3.93
CA GLN A 31 18.53 10.78 -4.05
C GLN A 31 18.94 10.87 -5.52
N ALA A 32 18.66 9.83 -6.31
CA ALA A 32 18.93 9.81 -7.74
C ALA A 32 18.12 10.88 -8.50
N LYS A 33 16.84 11.07 -8.17
CA LYS A 33 16.01 12.15 -8.74
C LYS A 33 16.58 13.53 -8.43
N CYS A 34 16.90 13.80 -7.16
CA CYS A 34 17.43 15.09 -6.74
C CYS A 34 18.82 15.38 -7.35
N ALA A 35 19.68 14.37 -7.44
CA ALA A 35 20.95 14.48 -8.15
C ALA A 35 20.74 14.71 -9.66
N GLY A 36 19.77 14.04 -10.28
CA GLY A 36 19.40 14.22 -11.69
C GLY A 36 18.87 15.62 -12.02
N TYR A 37 18.25 16.31 -11.06
CA TYR A 37 17.89 17.73 -11.17
C TYR A 37 19.07 18.69 -11.00
N GLY A 38 20.27 18.18 -10.70
CA GLY A 38 21.49 18.98 -10.51
C GLY A 38 21.71 19.47 -9.08
N TYR A 39 20.92 19.01 -8.11
CA TYR A 39 21.19 19.30 -6.70
C TYR A 39 22.37 18.48 -6.20
N GLN A 40 23.30 19.12 -5.51
CA GLN A 40 24.48 18.45 -4.96
C GLN A 40 24.18 17.86 -3.56
N PRO A 41 24.47 16.57 -3.32
CA PRO A 41 24.32 15.97 -2.00
C PRO A 41 25.05 16.77 -0.92
N GLY A 42 24.45 16.85 0.28
CA GLY A 42 24.99 17.62 1.41
C GLY A 42 24.72 19.13 1.35
N THR A 43 23.96 19.62 0.36
CA THR A 43 23.50 21.01 0.31
C THR A 43 22.07 21.16 0.81
N ASP A 44 21.72 22.35 1.29
CA ASP A 44 20.35 22.68 1.69
C ASP A 44 19.36 22.49 0.53
N LYS A 45 19.78 22.77 -0.70
CA LYS A 45 18.93 22.59 -1.88
C LYS A 45 18.59 21.12 -2.12
N PHE A 46 19.55 20.23 -1.89
CA PHE A 46 19.32 18.78 -1.99
C PHE A 46 18.39 18.28 -0.87
N ALA A 47 18.61 18.73 0.37
CA ALA A 47 17.71 18.41 1.48
C ALA A 47 16.28 18.89 1.23
N ASN A 48 16.11 20.09 0.69
CA ASN A 48 14.80 20.62 0.30
C ASN A 48 14.15 19.82 -0.83
N CYS A 49 14.93 19.32 -1.80
CA CYS A 49 14.41 18.45 -2.84
C CYS A 49 13.87 17.14 -2.25
N MET A 50 14.67 16.48 -1.41
CA MET A 50 14.28 15.24 -0.73
C MET A 50 13.01 15.43 0.11
N MET A 51 12.97 16.49 0.92
CA MET A 51 11.81 16.84 1.75
C MET A 51 10.54 17.06 0.92
N LYS A 52 10.64 17.73 -0.25
CA LYS A 52 9.50 17.94 -1.14
C LYS A 52 8.99 16.63 -1.73
N LEU A 53 9.87 15.74 -2.14
CA LEU A 53 9.49 14.42 -2.66
C LEU A 53 8.79 13.59 -1.59
N ASP A 54 9.27 13.66 -0.35
CA ASP A 54 8.66 12.98 0.77
C ASP A 54 7.26 13.51 1.09
N SER A 55 7.12 14.83 1.25
CA SER A 55 5.82 15.48 1.46
C SER A 55 4.83 15.16 0.33
N ARG A 56 5.27 15.16 -0.93
CA ARG A 56 4.41 14.76 -2.07
C ARG A 56 3.88 13.34 -1.92
N ARG A 57 4.70 12.40 -1.47
CA ARG A 57 4.24 11.02 -1.25
C ARG A 57 3.22 10.94 -0.13
N GLN A 58 3.46 11.66 0.97
CA GLN A 58 2.50 11.72 2.08
C GLN A 58 1.17 12.30 1.59
N ASP A 59 1.19 13.41 0.85
CA ASP A 59 -0.01 14.00 0.25
C ASP A 59 -0.77 12.98 -0.63
N HIS A 60 -0.05 12.20 -1.44
CA HIS A 60 -0.67 11.17 -2.28
C HIS A 60 -1.26 10.02 -1.47
N ALA A 61 -0.58 9.55 -0.43
CA ALA A 61 -1.08 8.51 0.45
C ALA A 61 -2.35 8.98 1.19
N ASP A 62 -2.34 10.20 1.72
CA ASP A 62 -3.49 10.80 2.40
C ASP A 62 -4.68 10.97 1.45
N ALA A 63 -4.44 11.44 0.22
CA ALA A 63 -5.49 11.55 -0.79
C ALA A 63 -6.09 10.18 -1.17
N GLN A 64 -5.27 9.13 -1.24
CA GLN A 64 -5.76 7.77 -1.49
C GLN A 64 -6.63 7.26 -0.33
N LEU A 65 -6.20 7.47 0.92
CA LEU A 65 -6.95 7.09 2.11
C LEU A 65 -8.30 7.82 2.18
N GLN A 66 -8.31 9.12 1.87
CA GLN A 66 -9.54 9.91 1.82
C GLN A 66 -10.49 9.41 0.72
N SER A 67 -9.97 9.19 -0.49
CA SER A 67 -10.76 8.65 -1.60
C SER A 67 -11.35 7.29 -1.26
N ASP A 68 -10.60 6.42 -0.59
CA ASP A 68 -11.05 5.10 -0.19
C ASP A 68 -12.15 5.16 0.87
N ALA A 69 -11.99 6.04 1.87
CA ALA A 69 -13.00 6.32 2.89
C ALA A 69 -14.31 6.88 2.30
N ASP A 70 -14.21 7.80 1.34
CA ASP A 70 -15.37 8.37 0.64
C ASP A 70 -16.13 7.27 -0.14
N MET A 71 -15.39 6.42 -0.84
CA MET A 71 -15.93 5.32 -1.61
C MET A 71 -16.65 4.28 -0.74
N LYS A 72 -16.08 3.99 0.42
CA LYS A 72 -16.71 3.17 1.45
C LYS A 72 -18.01 3.81 1.95
N ALA A 73 -17.99 5.10 2.28
CA ALA A 73 -19.19 5.80 2.74
C ALA A 73 -20.30 5.82 1.66
N LEU A 74 -19.93 5.94 0.39
CA LEU A 74 -20.87 5.90 -0.74
C LEU A 74 -21.51 4.52 -0.92
N SER A 75 -20.77 3.42 -0.80
CA SER A 75 -21.34 2.07 -0.91
C SER A 75 -22.31 1.77 0.24
N ILE A 76 -21.98 2.20 1.47
CA ILE A 76 -22.84 2.07 2.65
C ILE A 76 -24.15 2.84 2.45
N ARG A 77 -24.07 4.07 1.91
CA ARG A 77 -25.25 4.90 1.62
C ARG A 77 -26.22 4.23 0.63
N ARG A 78 -25.71 3.39 -0.26
CA ARG A 78 -26.53 2.67 -1.26
C ARG A 78 -27.18 1.40 -0.71
N ASN A 79 -26.91 1.02 0.54
CA ASN A 79 -27.53 -0.16 1.15
C ASN A 79 -29.08 -0.05 1.10
N GLY A 80 -29.73 -1.15 0.71
CA GLY A 80 -31.17 -1.19 0.48
C GLY A 80 -31.64 -0.65 -0.87
N ASN A 81 -30.77 -0.01 -1.67
CA ASN A 81 -31.08 0.35 -3.04
C ASN A 81 -30.72 -0.79 -4.00
N THR A 82 -31.73 -1.55 -4.41
CA THR A 82 -31.58 -2.71 -5.29
C THR A 82 -31.12 -2.38 -6.71
N LYS A 83 -31.11 -1.10 -7.11
CA LYS A 83 -30.51 -0.65 -8.37
C LYS A 83 -28.99 -0.89 -8.41
N PHE A 84 -28.34 -0.86 -7.25
CA PHE A 84 -26.90 -1.11 -7.14
C PHE A 84 -26.67 -2.57 -6.74
N PRO A 85 -25.82 -3.34 -7.46
CA PRO A 85 -25.46 -4.69 -7.04
C PRO A 85 -24.64 -4.66 -5.73
N VAL A 86 -24.60 -5.79 -5.01
CA VAL A 86 -23.71 -5.94 -3.85
C VAL A 86 -22.26 -5.98 -4.33
N CYS A 87 -21.39 -5.21 -3.70
CA CYS A 87 -19.96 -5.20 -3.99
C CYS A 87 -19.38 -6.60 -3.77
N SER A 88 -18.47 -7.02 -4.64
CA SER A 88 -17.78 -8.30 -4.50
C SER A 88 -16.38 -8.25 -5.11
N ALA A 89 -15.58 -9.27 -4.80
CA ALA A 89 -14.22 -9.45 -5.35
C ALA A 89 -14.15 -9.49 -6.88
N GLY A 90 -15.27 -9.76 -7.57
CA GLY A 90 -15.34 -9.79 -9.03
C GLY A 90 -15.43 -8.40 -9.67
N MET A 91 -15.62 -7.34 -8.88
CA MET A 91 -15.67 -5.97 -9.38
C MET A 91 -14.27 -5.35 -9.33
N MET A 92 -13.74 -4.94 -10.48
CA MET A 92 -12.35 -4.43 -10.60
C MET A 92 -12.09 -3.20 -9.72
N ASP A 93 -13.12 -2.37 -9.51
CA ASP A 93 -13.01 -1.13 -8.73
C ASP A 93 -13.50 -1.28 -7.29
N ALA A 94 -13.67 -2.52 -6.80
CA ALA A 94 -14.07 -2.76 -5.42
C ALA A 94 -12.87 -3.07 -4.52
N ASN A 95 -12.85 -2.44 -3.35
CA ASN A 95 -11.91 -2.71 -2.27
C ASN A 95 -12.59 -3.50 -1.15
N LEU A 96 -11.78 -4.24 -0.39
CA LEU A 96 -12.22 -5.03 0.76
C LEU A 96 -11.93 -4.27 2.05
N ASP A 97 -12.96 -4.02 2.86
CA ASP A 97 -12.78 -3.54 4.23
C ASP A 97 -12.37 -4.72 5.11
N THR A 98 -11.09 -4.75 5.49
CA THR A 98 -10.53 -5.83 6.31
C THR A 98 -11.04 -5.83 7.75
N THR A 99 -11.73 -4.76 8.18
CA THR A 99 -12.31 -4.67 9.53
C THR A 99 -13.56 -5.53 9.66
N ASN A 100 -14.41 -5.57 8.64
CA ASN A 100 -15.71 -6.25 8.66
C ASN A 100 -15.91 -7.27 7.52
N ASN A 101 -14.90 -7.45 6.67
CA ASN A 101 -14.91 -8.31 5.48
C ASN A 101 -15.99 -7.94 4.44
N ALA A 102 -16.44 -6.68 4.39
CA ALA A 102 -17.37 -6.19 3.38
C ALA A 102 -16.64 -5.52 2.22
N TRP A 103 -17.13 -5.73 1.00
CA TRP A 103 -16.63 -5.05 -0.19
C TRP A 103 -17.30 -3.69 -0.35
N TYR A 104 -16.58 -2.70 -0.88
CA TYR A 104 -17.10 -1.37 -1.22
C TYR A 104 -16.51 -0.87 -2.54
N GLY A 105 -17.22 0.02 -3.25
CA GLY A 105 -16.80 0.47 -4.57
C GLY A 105 -17.74 1.51 -5.21
N PRO A 106 -17.40 1.99 -6.42
CA PRO A 106 -18.04 3.17 -7.02
C PRO A 106 -19.48 2.93 -7.43
N ASN A 107 -19.81 1.73 -7.88
CA ASN A 107 -21.06 1.41 -8.56
C ASN A 107 -21.81 0.25 -7.89
N CYS A 108 -21.57 0.02 -6.60
CA CYS A 108 -22.15 -1.06 -5.84
C CYS A 108 -22.51 -0.60 -4.43
N ARG A 109 -23.29 -1.42 -3.73
CA ARG A 109 -23.64 -1.25 -2.31
C ARG A 109 -22.89 -2.28 -1.47
N GLU A 110 -22.66 -1.96 -0.21
CA GLU A 110 -22.00 -2.90 0.71
C GLU A 110 -22.86 -4.15 0.95
N LYS A 111 -24.19 -3.99 1.04
CA LYS A 111 -25.16 -5.05 1.36
C LYS A 111 -26.55 -4.80 0.77
#